data_AF-A0A498MLS2-F1
#
_entry.id   AF-A0A498MLS2-F1
#
_cell.length_a   1.000
_cell.length_b   1.000
_cell.length_c   1.000
_cell.angle_alpha   90.00
_cell.angle_beta   90.00
_cell.angle_gamma   90.00
#
_symmetry.space_group_name_H-M   'P 1'
#
loop_
_entity.id
_entity.type
_entity.pdbx_description
1 polymer ?
#
loop_
_entity_poly.entity_id
_entity_poly.type
_entity_poly.pdbx_seq_one_letter_code
_entity_poly.pdbx_strand_id
1 'polypeptide(L)'
;MKNEGEGSERPDNTAFTQQRLPAWQPILSAGIVIPGFLIIGLAFIGIGIGLFLTSQTIQVLEMDYTGVEKDSPCFRCTIQSSQNCTCDVTFSLSTLFTSPQDVCAPYAYDSKSNPIVPCGAIANSMFNDTFELYQIINGTKKQVPLDGKGISWWTDYNIKYRNPSPVNGSFANAFEGTVKPINWPKAAYELDLTDPYNNGFLNQDFLVWMRRSALPQFRKLYRRITEGDYSAGLPAGNYSLTVHYSILLMKVKTHLRHGD
;
A
#
# COMPACT_ATOMS: atom_id res chain seq x y z
N MET A 1 33.96 -67.98 -35.38
CA MET A 1 35.37 -67.89 -34.93
C MET A 1 35.38 -67.26 -33.53
N LYS A 2 36.43 -67.53 -32.73
CA LYS A 2 36.64 -67.10 -31.32
C LYS A 2 36.11 -65.68 -31.02
N ASN A 3 35.22 -65.53 -30.03
CA ASN A 3 35.49 -65.15 -28.62
C ASN A 3 35.60 -63.59 -28.47
N GLU A 4 35.37 -62.93 -27.33
CA GLU A 4 35.24 -63.30 -25.90
C GLU A 4 33.99 -62.65 -25.26
N GLY A 5 33.70 -62.95 -23.99
CA GLY A 5 32.62 -62.31 -23.25
C GLY A 5 33.02 -60.93 -22.71
N GLU A 6 32.13 -59.94 -22.82
CA GLU A 6 32.19 -58.72 -22.02
C GLU A 6 31.31 -58.88 -20.77
N GLY A 7 31.87 -58.58 -19.59
CA GLY A 7 31.25 -58.93 -18.30
C GLY A 7 29.93 -58.20 -18.00
N SER A 8 29.03 -58.89 -17.30
CA SER A 8 27.70 -58.41 -16.88
C SER A 8 27.71 -57.21 -15.91
N GLU A 9 28.90 -56.72 -15.51
CA GLU A 9 29.09 -55.58 -14.60
C GLU A 9 29.72 -54.37 -15.31
N ARG A 10 29.80 -54.39 -16.65
CA ARG A 10 30.43 -53.30 -17.41
C ARG A 10 29.51 -52.07 -17.44
N PRO A 11 29.97 -50.89 -16.96
CA PRO A 11 29.12 -49.70 -16.92
C PRO A 11 28.86 -49.13 -18.32
N ASP A 12 27.66 -48.55 -18.48
CA ASP A 12 27.16 -48.03 -19.75
C ASP A 12 28.10 -47.00 -20.40
N ASN A 13 28.29 -47.11 -21.72
CA ASN A 13 29.19 -46.28 -22.51
C ASN A 13 28.47 -45.09 -23.17
N THR A 14 27.60 -44.40 -22.43
CA THR A 14 26.93 -43.18 -22.91
C THR A 14 27.70 -41.93 -22.50
N ALA A 15 27.54 -40.83 -23.24
CA ALA A 15 28.16 -39.55 -22.90
C ALA A 15 27.70 -39.01 -21.53
N PHE A 16 26.49 -39.38 -21.08
CA PHE A 16 25.97 -39.02 -19.76
C PHE A 16 26.62 -39.87 -18.66
N THR A 17 26.57 -41.20 -18.76
CA THR A 17 27.11 -42.13 -17.75
C THR A 17 28.63 -42.02 -17.60
N GLN A 18 29.35 -41.64 -18.66
CA GLN A 18 30.80 -41.39 -18.61
C GLN A 18 31.19 -39.93 -18.34
N GLN A 19 30.23 -39.03 -18.07
CA GLN A 19 30.49 -37.61 -17.80
C GLN A 19 31.25 -36.88 -18.93
N ARG A 20 31.00 -37.28 -20.18
CA ARG A 20 31.58 -36.73 -21.42
C ARG A 20 30.58 -35.87 -22.21
N LEU A 21 29.57 -35.33 -21.54
CA LEU A 21 28.68 -34.36 -22.18
C LEU A 21 29.49 -33.12 -22.61
N PRO A 22 29.19 -32.52 -23.78
CA PRO A 22 29.83 -31.28 -24.20
C PRO A 22 29.45 -30.17 -23.22
N ALA A 23 30.42 -29.72 -22.43
CA ALA A 23 30.28 -28.64 -21.46
C ALA A 23 31.04 -27.41 -21.93
N TRP A 24 30.41 -26.24 -21.81
CA TRP A 24 31.12 -24.97 -21.94
C TRP A 24 31.87 -24.67 -20.64
N GLN A 25 33.19 -24.47 -20.74
CA GLN A 25 34.06 -24.16 -19.60
C GLN A 25 34.58 -22.71 -19.73
N PRO A 26 33.87 -21.72 -19.15
CA PRO A 26 34.31 -20.33 -19.23
C PRO A 26 35.57 -20.08 -18.39
N ILE A 27 36.68 -19.79 -19.06
CA ILE A 27 37.91 -19.32 -18.40
C ILE A 27 37.80 -17.80 -18.26
N LEU A 28 37.45 -17.34 -17.05
CA LEU A 28 37.29 -15.92 -16.72
C LEU A 28 38.66 -15.21 -16.59
N SER A 29 39.32 -14.97 -17.73
CA SER A 29 40.54 -14.17 -17.83
C SER A 29 40.23 -12.66 -17.82
N ALA A 30 41.18 -11.85 -17.34
CA ALA A 30 41.09 -10.39 -17.33
C ALA A 30 40.73 -9.79 -18.71
N GLY A 31 41.24 -10.38 -19.80
CA GLY A 31 40.94 -9.94 -21.18
C GLY A 31 39.48 -10.13 -21.62
N ILE A 32 38.71 -10.98 -20.94
CA ILE A 32 37.27 -11.19 -21.19
C ILE A 32 36.44 -10.38 -20.18
N VAL A 33 36.88 -10.37 -18.92
CA VAL A 33 36.16 -9.76 -17.80
C VAL A 33 36.17 -8.22 -17.85
N ILE A 34 37.30 -7.60 -18.22
CA ILE A 34 37.43 -6.14 -18.27
C ILE A 34 36.49 -5.52 -19.33
N PRO A 35 36.44 -5.98 -20.60
CA PRO A 35 35.47 -5.49 -21.58
C PRO A 35 34.01 -5.73 -21.15
N GLY A 36 33.72 -6.87 -20.53
CA GLY A 36 32.38 -7.16 -20.00
C GLY A 36 31.91 -6.13 -18.97
N PHE A 37 32.75 -5.80 -18.00
CA PHE A 37 32.44 -4.75 -17.01
C PHE A 37 32.32 -3.36 -17.63
N LEU A 38 33.14 -3.01 -18.65
CA LEU A 38 33.01 -1.73 -19.35
C LEU A 38 31.67 -1.61 -20.09
N ILE A 39 31.22 -2.67 -20.77
CA ILE A 39 29.93 -2.68 -21.48
C ILE A 39 28.76 -2.55 -20.49
N ILE A 40 28.76 -3.32 -19.40
CA ILE A 40 27.72 -3.26 -18.37
C ILE A 40 27.73 -1.89 -17.68
N GLY A 41 28.92 -1.34 -17.38
CA GLY A 41 29.08 -0.01 -16.79
C GLY A 41 28.49 1.10 -17.66
N LEU A 42 28.80 1.11 -18.97
CA LEU A 42 28.24 2.07 -19.91
C LEU A 42 26.72 1.94 -20.05
N ALA A 43 26.19 0.70 -20.07
CA ALA A 43 24.74 0.46 -20.09
C ALA A 43 24.06 1.00 -18.81
N PHE A 44 24.65 0.75 -17.64
CA PHE A 44 24.13 1.23 -16.35
C PHE A 44 24.27 2.75 -16.19
N ILE A 45 25.29 3.38 -16.77
CA ILE A 45 25.37 4.85 -16.85
C ILE A 45 24.22 5.41 -17.70
N GLY A 46 23.95 4.84 -18.87
CA GLY A 46 22.84 5.25 -19.73
C GLY A 46 21.47 5.08 -19.06
N ILE A 47 21.21 3.92 -18.47
CA ILE A 47 19.98 3.63 -17.70
C ILE A 47 19.87 4.56 -16.49
N GLY A 48 20.97 4.76 -15.75
CA GLY A 48 21.03 5.63 -14.58
C GLY A 48 20.73 7.10 -14.90
N ILE A 49 21.27 7.63 -16.00
CA ILE A 49 20.95 8.98 -16.48
C ILE A 49 19.46 9.08 -16.86
N GLY A 50 18.93 8.09 -17.59
CA GLY A 50 17.51 8.04 -17.96
C GLY A 50 16.59 8.07 -16.75
N LEU A 51 16.83 7.19 -15.76
CA LEU A 51 16.06 7.12 -14.51
C LEU A 51 16.24 8.36 -13.63
N PHE A 52 17.41 8.99 -13.65
CA PHE A 52 17.67 10.21 -12.88
C PHE A 52 16.89 11.40 -13.45
N LEU A 53 16.88 11.57 -14.77
CA LEU A 53 16.13 12.62 -15.45
C LEU A 53 14.61 12.45 -15.26
N THR A 54 14.06 11.23 -15.44
CA THR A 54 12.63 10.97 -15.20
C THR A 54 12.24 11.03 -13.71
N SER A 55 13.18 10.83 -12.79
CA SER A 55 12.93 11.05 -11.36
C SER A 55 12.85 12.55 -11.01
N GLN A 56 13.57 13.43 -11.74
CA GLN A 56 13.57 14.87 -11.51
C GLN A 56 12.36 15.60 -12.11
N THR A 57 11.67 15.04 -13.11
CA THR A 57 10.46 15.66 -13.68
C THR A 57 9.25 15.57 -12.75
N ILE A 58 9.24 14.60 -11.83
CA ILE A 58 8.11 14.33 -10.91
C ILE A 58 8.02 15.41 -9.83
N GLN A 59 7.06 16.32 -9.96
CA GLN A 59 6.76 17.32 -8.94
C GLN A 59 5.96 16.71 -7.78
N VAL A 60 6.46 16.87 -6.55
CA VAL A 60 5.80 16.44 -5.32
C VAL A 60 5.72 17.62 -4.35
N LEU A 61 4.51 18.09 -4.08
CA LEU A 61 4.22 19.00 -2.97
C LEU A 61 3.87 18.16 -1.74
N GLU A 62 4.75 18.16 -0.75
CA GLU A 62 4.55 17.55 0.55
C GLU A 62 4.11 18.63 1.55
N MET A 63 2.94 18.46 2.16
CA MET A 63 2.44 19.32 3.21
C MET A 63 2.26 18.49 4.48
N ASP A 64 3.02 18.84 5.52
CA ASP A 64 2.82 18.25 6.84
C ASP A 64 1.63 18.94 7.51
N TYR A 65 0.52 18.22 7.66
CA TYR A 65 -0.66 18.69 8.38
C TYR A 65 -0.76 18.06 9.78
N THR A 66 0.30 17.40 10.27
CA THR A 66 0.30 16.85 11.63
C THR A 66 0.47 17.91 12.71
N GLY A 67 1.16 19.03 12.39
CA GLY A 67 1.43 20.12 13.34
C GLY A 67 2.41 19.76 14.46
N VAL A 68 3.61 19.25 14.12
CA VAL A 68 4.49 18.50 15.06
C VAL A 68 5.95 19.01 15.13
N GLU A 69 6.31 20.15 14.51
CA GLU A 69 7.71 20.59 14.42
C GLU A 69 8.16 21.50 15.57
N LYS A 70 8.99 20.96 16.49
CA LYS A 70 9.21 21.41 17.89
C LYS A 70 7.92 21.40 18.74
N ASP A 71 6.79 21.73 18.14
CA ASP A 71 5.39 21.57 18.59
C ASP A 71 4.92 20.10 18.72
N SER A 72 5.78 19.13 19.04
CA SER A 72 5.44 17.71 18.90
C SER A 72 4.42 17.19 19.94
N PRO A 73 3.13 16.90 19.61
CA PRO A 73 2.00 16.78 20.54
C PRO A 73 1.82 15.37 21.13
N CYS A 74 2.73 14.88 21.98
CA CYS A 74 2.48 14.92 23.42
C CYS A 74 2.83 16.27 24.10
N PHE A 75 3.41 17.17 23.30
CA PHE A 75 3.44 18.64 23.32
C PHE A 75 2.16 19.29 23.90
N ARG A 76 1.00 18.66 23.69
CA ARG A 76 -0.12 18.62 24.64
C ARG A 76 -0.61 17.15 24.71
N CYS A 77 -1.11 16.56 25.80
CA CYS A 77 -1.40 16.97 27.19
C CYS A 77 -0.79 18.31 27.68
N THR A 78 0.40 18.25 28.29
CA THR A 78 1.41 19.28 28.63
C THR A 78 1.02 20.63 29.26
N ILE A 79 -0.12 21.27 28.94
CA ILE A 79 -0.52 22.57 29.53
C ILE A 79 -1.93 22.56 30.15
N GLN A 80 -2.91 21.81 29.61
CA GLN A 80 -4.31 21.95 30.05
C GLN A 80 -4.89 20.63 30.55
N SER A 81 -5.23 20.61 31.84
CA SER A 81 -5.69 19.42 32.57
C SER A 81 -7.15 19.07 32.24
N SER A 82 -7.36 18.29 31.19
CA SER A 82 -8.51 17.40 31.09
C SER A 82 -8.09 16.02 31.61
N GLN A 83 -8.85 15.42 32.54
CA GLN A 83 -8.58 14.05 32.99
C GLN A 83 -8.65 13.07 31.80
N ASN A 84 -7.84 12.01 31.86
CA ASN A 84 -7.55 11.04 30.79
C ASN A 84 -6.65 11.58 29.67
N CYS A 85 -5.36 11.82 29.97
CA CYS A 85 -4.33 12.05 28.96
C CYS A 85 -3.02 11.37 29.38
N THR A 86 -2.53 10.45 28.55
CA THR A 86 -1.26 9.72 28.76
C THR A 86 -0.61 9.38 27.43
N CYS A 87 0.71 9.41 27.41
CA CYS A 87 1.55 9.17 26.24
C CYS A 87 2.88 8.60 26.72
N ASP A 88 3.35 7.51 26.10
CA ASP A 88 4.77 7.33 25.79
C ASP A 88 4.98 6.16 24.81
N VAL A 89 6.11 6.18 24.09
CA VAL A 89 6.42 5.23 23.02
C VAL A 89 7.91 4.87 23.01
N THR A 90 8.23 3.59 23.22
CA THR A 90 9.37 2.87 22.60
C THR A 90 9.35 1.38 23.00
N PHE A 91 9.91 0.51 22.16
CA PHE A 91 10.11 -0.91 22.48
C PHE A 91 11.35 -1.47 21.76
N SER A 92 11.85 -2.61 22.23
CA SER A 92 12.96 -3.36 21.63
C SER A 92 12.58 -4.83 21.46
N LEU A 93 13.03 -5.46 20.37
CA LEU A 93 12.67 -6.84 20.02
C LEU A 93 13.87 -7.78 20.23
N SER A 94 13.73 -8.76 21.12
CA SER A 94 14.83 -9.68 21.52
C SER A 94 14.73 -11.08 20.89
N THR A 95 13.67 -11.40 20.17
CA THR A 95 13.43 -12.73 19.55
C THR A 95 12.77 -12.62 18.17
N LEU A 96 12.93 -13.65 17.34
CA LEU A 96 12.33 -13.72 16.00
C LEU A 96 10.80 -13.83 16.04
N PHE A 97 10.15 -13.33 14.99
CA PHE A 97 8.74 -13.58 14.72
C PHE A 97 8.48 -15.07 14.41
N THR A 98 7.61 -15.69 15.19
CA THR A 98 7.04 -17.01 14.91
C THR A 98 5.65 -16.85 14.26
N SER A 99 5.25 -17.85 13.46
CA SER A 99 4.06 -17.88 12.59
C SER A 99 2.74 -17.44 13.26
N PRO A 100 1.81 -16.76 12.55
CA PRO A 100 0.61 -16.17 13.16
C PRO A 100 -0.52 -17.18 13.38
N GLN A 101 -0.90 -17.38 14.64
CA GLN A 101 -2.25 -17.79 15.02
C GLN A 101 -3.01 -16.55 15.53
N ASP A 102 -4.33 -16.52 15.27
CA ASP A 102 -5.27 -15.41 15.53
C ASP A 102 -4.99 -14.06 14.86
N VAL A 103 -5.00 -14.07 13.52
CA VAL A 103 -4.83 -12.92 12.61
C VAL A 103 -5.73 -11.71 12.92
N CYS A 104 -6.89 -11.91 13.56
CA CYS A 104 -7.83 -10.84 13.90
C CYS A 104 -7.87 -10.44 15.40
N ALA A 105 -7.16 -11.13 16.30
CA ALA A 105 -7.15 -10.76 17.71
C ALA A 105 -6.47 -9.39 17.94
N PRO A 106 -6.89 -8.57 18.92
CA PRO A 106 -8.07 -8.76 19.79
C PRO A 106 -9.41 -8.38 19.13
N TYR A 107 -9.38 -7.76 17.94
CA TYR A 107 -10.54 -7.19 17.24
C TYR A 107 -11.36 -8.23 16.44
N ALA A 108 -11.58 -9.40 17.01
CA ALA A 108 -12.46 -10.44 16.44
C ALA A 108 -13.91 -10.29 16.95
N TYR A 109 -14.08 -9.84 18.19
CA TYR A 109 -15.38 -9.68 18.86
C TYR A 109 -15.44 -8.36 19.63
N ASP A 110 -16.64 -7.83 19.84
CA ASP A 110 -16.88 -6.70 20.74
C ASP A 110 -16.97 -7.15 22.22
N SER A 111 -17.13 -6.17 23.13
CA SER A 111 -17.30 -6.44 24.58
C SER A 111 -18.59 -7.20 24.94
N LYS A 112 -19.46 -7.50 23.97
CA LYS A 112 -20.70 -8.27 24.11
C LYS A 112 -20.61 -9.63 23.37
N SER A 113 -19.43 -10.01 22.90
CA SER A 113 -19.16 -11.23 22.11
C SER A 113 -19.83 -11.28 20.73
N ASN A 114 -20.24 -10.15 20.16
CA ASN A 114 -20.69 -10.08 18.77
C ASN A 114 -19.47 -10.05 17.83
N PRO A 115 -19.50 -10.76 16.67
CA PRO A 115 -18.39 -10.77 15.73
C PRO A 115 -18.20 -9.41 15.05
N ILE A 116 -16.96 -8.88 15.10
CA ILE A 116 -16.59 -7.62 14.45
C ILE A 116 -16.34 -7.86 12.96
N VAL A 117 -16.94 -7.05 12.10
CA VAL A 117 -16.79 -7.13 10.65
C VAL A 117 -16.56 -5.72 10.06
N PRO A 118 -15.43 -5.46 9.38
CA PRO A 118 -14.24 -6.33 9.23
C PRO A 118 -13.40 -6.46 10.51
N CYS A 119 -12.92 -7.68 10.82
CA CYS A 119 -12.09 -7.93 11.99
C CYS A 119 -10.62 -7.47 11.84
N GLY A 120 -9.94 -7.33 12.98
CA GLY A 120 -8.49 -7.11 13.05
C GLY A 120 -8.04 -5.65 13.16
N ALA A 121 -6.84 -5.46 13.73
CA ALA A 121 -6.29 -4.14 14.07
C ALA A 121 -6.10 -3.22 12.84
N ILE A 122 -5.77 -3.79 11.68
CA ILE A 122 -5.61 -3.04 10.43
C ILE A 122 -6.93 -2.38 10.05
N ALA A 123 -8.02 -3.14 10.04
CA ALA A 123 -9.32 -2.60 9.68
C ALA A 123 -9.82 -1.61 10.75
N ASN A 124 -9.71 -1.94 12.04
CA ASN A 124 -10.11 -1.02 13.13
C ASN A 124 -9.31 0.29 13.18
N SER A 125 -8.15 0.39 12.55
CA SER A 125 -7.34 1.62 12.44
C SER A 125 -7.49 2.34 11.09
N MET A 126 -8.58 2.08 10.34
CA MET A 126 -8.85 2.73 9.06
C MET A 126 -8.81 4.25 9.14
N PHE A 127 -8.04 4.85 8.23
CA PHE A 127 -7.96 6.28 8.03
C PHE A 127 -9.31 6.87 7.59
N ASN A 128 -9.71 7.98 8.22
CA ASN A 128 -11.06 8.55 8.08
C ASN A 128 -11.08 10.09 7.94
N ASP A 129 -9.93 10.78 7.88
CA ASP A 129 -9.91 12.22 7.61
C ASP A 129 -10.33 12.48 6.15
N THR A 130 -11.01 13.59 5.89
CA THR A 130 -11.42 13.96 4.52
C THR A 130 -10.74 15.25 4.07
N PHE A 131 -10.54 15.36 2.75
CA PHE A 131 -9.82 16.45 2.12
C PHE A 131 -10.68 17.12 1.05
N GLU A 132 -10.69 18.45 1.03
CA GLU A 132 -11.30 19.25 -0.02
C GLU A 132 -10.25 20.21 -0.59
N LEU A 133 -10.02 20.15 -1.90
CA LEU A 133 -9.04 20.99 -2.58
C LEU A 133 -9.76 22.08 -3.38
N TYR A 134 -9.30 23.32 -3.25
CA TYR A 134 -9.84 24.48 -3.95
C TYR A 134 -8.73 25.24 -4.69
N GLN A 135 -8.99 25.62 -5.93
CA GLN A 135 -8.22 26.62 -6.67
C GLN A 135 -8.77 28.01 -6.36
N ILE A 136 -7.91 29.00 -6.16
CA ILE A 136 -8.30 30.39 -5.91
C ILE A 136 -8.16 31.19 -7.22
N ILE A 137 -9.29 31.59 -7.81
CA ILE A 137 -9.35 32.38 -9.05
C ILE A 137 -9.99 33.72 -8.73
N ASN A 138 -9.25 34.82 -8.87
CA ASN A 138 -9.71 36.19 -8.61
C ASN A 138 -10.37 36.38 -7.22
N GLY A 139 -9.89 35.65 -6.20
CA GLY A 139 -10.43 35.65 -4.83
C GLY A 139 -11.55 34.62 -4.57
N THR A 140 -12.14 34.04 -5.61
CA THR A 140 -13.18 33.00 -5.50
C THR A 140 -12.56 31.61 -5.39
N LYS A 141 -13.07 30.78 -4.47
CA LYS A 141 -12.69 29.36 -4.36
C LYS A 141 -13.49 28.51 -5.35
N LYS A 142 -12.80 27.91 -6.32
CA LYS A 142 -13.34 26.87 -7.22
C LYS A 142 -12.91 25.51 -6.70
N GLN A 143 -13.85 24.59 -6.48
CA GLN A 143 -13.52 23.24 -6.02
C GLN A 143 -12.80 22.45 -7.13
N VAL A 144 -11.76 21.72 -6.75
CA VAL A 144 -11.08 20.75 -7.62
C VAL A 144 -11.75 19.38 -7.40
N PRO A 145 -12.26 18.71 -8.45
CA PRO A 145 -12.82 17.37 -8.32
C PRO A 145 -11.72 16.38 -7.93
N LEU A 146 -11.96 15.63 -6.85
CA LEU A 146 -11.07 14.61 -6.34
C LEU A 146 -11.70 13.23 -6.58
N ASP A 147 -11.22 12.49 -7.57
CA ASP A 147 -11.75 11.18 -7.94
C ASP A 147 -11.24 10.08 -7.00
N GLY A 148 -12.17 9.26 -6.49
CA GLY A 148 -11.91 8.07 -5.67
C GLY A 148 -11.94 6.75 -6.47
N LYS A 149 -12.21 6.79 -7.77
CA LYS A 149 -12.33 5.59 -8.61
C LYS A 149 -10.96 5.15 -9.12
N GLY A 150 -10.75 3.83 -9.12
CA GLY A 150 -9.51 3.21 -9.59
C GLY A 150 -8.25 3.58 -8.79
N ILE A 151 -8.39 3.94 -7.50
CA ILE A 151 -7.25 4.19 -6.60
C ILE A 151 -6.67 2.90 -5.99
N SER A 152 -7.48 1.83 -5.91
CA SER A 152 -7.04 0.49 -5.49
C SER A 152 -6.54 -0.32 -6.70
N TRP A 153 -5.77 -1.38 -6.41
CA TRP A 153 -5.26 -2.26 -7.47
C TRP A 153 -6.38 -3.07 -8.11
N TRP A 154 -6.34 -3.22 -9.44
CA TRP A 154 -7.33 -3.98 -10.20
C TRP A 154 -7.55 -5.39 -9.66
N THR A 155 -6.51 -6.07 -9.18
CA THR A 155 -6.61 -7.42 -8.59
C THR A 155 -7.21 -7.42 -7.18
N ASP A 156 -6.99 -6.38 -6.38
CA ASP A 156 -7.67 -6.25 -5.07
C ASP A 156 -9.19 -6.09 -5.30
N TYR A 157 -9.59 -5.16 -6.18
CA TYR A 157 -11.00 -4.86 -6.46
C TYR A 157 -11.74 -5.96 -7.24
N ASN A 158 -11.15 -6.53 -8.30
CA ASN A 158 -11.86 -7.45 -9.19
C ASN A 158 -11.75 -8.93 -8.81
N ILE A 159 -10.76 -9.33 -8.01
CA ILE A 159 -10.44 -10.75 -7.77
C ILE A 159 -10.46 -11.09 -6.27
N LYS A 160 -9.69 -10.35 -5.46
CA LYS A 160 -9.38 -10.75 -4.08
C LYS A 160 -10.46 -10.39 -3.06
N TYR A 161 -11.04 -9.20 -3.16
CA TYR A 161 -12.12 -8.77 -2.28
C TYR A 161 -13.47 -8.97 -2.95
N ARG A 162 -14.48 -9.32 -2.14
CA ARG A 162 -15.87 -9.52 -2.57
C ARG A 162 -16.81 -9.06 -1.46
N ASN A 163 -17.90 -8.43 -1.87
CA ASN A 163 -19.05 -8.22 -0.99
C ASN A 163 -19.85 -9.53 -0.86
N PRO A 164 -20.49 -9.78 0.30
CA PRO A 164 -21.48 -10.85 0.41
C PRO A 164 -22.70 -10.55 -0.48
N SER A 165 -23.40 -11.58 -0.94
CA SER A 165 -24.63 -11.43 -1.71
C SER A 165 -25.73 -10.79 -0.83
N PRO A 166 -26.52 -9.82 -1.36
CA PRO A 166 -27.64 -9.24 -0.62
C PRO A 166 -28.66 -10.29 -0.15
N VAL A 167 -29.18 -10.11 1.07
CA VAL A 167 -30.17 -11.00 1.68
C VAL A 167 -31.52 -10.28 1.72
N ASN A 168 -32.57 -10.94 1.22
CA ASN A 168 -33.92 -10.35 1.10
C ASN A 168 -33.94 -8.99 0.37
N GLY A 169 -33.08 -8.83 -0.65
CA GLY A 169 -32.95 -7.60 -1.44
C GLY A 169 -32.19 -6.45 -0.77
N SER A 170 -31.75 -6.60 0.49
CA SER A 170 -30.99 -5.60 1.24
C SER A 170 -29.52 -6.03 1.37
N PHE A 171 -28.61 -5.09 1.12
CA PHE A 171 -27.18 -5.33 1.32
C PHE A 171 -26.81 -5.32 2.82
N ALA A 172 -27.47 -4.49 3.63
CA ALA A 172 -27.23 -4.43 5.08
C ALA A 172 -27.58 -5.75 5.78
N ASN A 173 -28.62 -6.45 5.32
CA ASN A 173 -29.04 -7.74 5.88
C ASN A 173 -27.96 -8.84 5.71
N ALA A 174 -27.05 -8.69 4.75
CA ALA A 174 -25.91 -9.62 4.60
C ALA A 174 -24.87 -9.50 5.74
N PHE A 175 -25.02 -8.51 6.62
CA PHE A 175 -24.21 -8.25 7.81
C PHE A 175 -25.00 -8.43 9.12
N GLU A 176 -26.20 -9.00 9.06
CA GLU A 176 -27.01 -9.28 10.24
C GLU A 176 -26.28 -10.19 11.24
N GLY A 177 -26.37 -9.88 12.54
CA GLY A 177 -25.61 -10.56 13.58
C GLY A 177 -24.13 -10.17 13.70
N THR A 178 -23.66 -9.18 12.92
CA THR A 178 -22.29 -8.63 13.01
C THR A 178 -22.29 -7.20 13.50
N VAL A 179 -21.15 -6.73 14.01
CA VAL A 179 -20.96 -5.34 14.47
C VAL A 179 -19.80 -4.67 13.74
N LYS A 180 -19.91 -3.35 13.52
CA LYS A 180 -18.82 -2.54 12.95
C LYS A 180 -17.58 -2.53 13.88
N PRO A 181 -16.38 -2.23 13.36
CA PRO A 181 -15.22 -2.00 14.20
C PRO A 181 -15.43 -0.84 15.18
N ILE A 182 -14.71 -0.90 16.30
CA ILE A 182 -14.89 0.00 17.45
C ILE A 182 -14.72 1.47 17.03
N ASN A 183 -13.64 1.77 16.29
CA ASN A 183 -13.30 3.14 15.89
C ASN A 183 -13.99 3.61 14.60
N TRP A 184 -14.79 2.77 13.94
CA TRP A 184 -15.45 3.17 12.69
C TRP A 184 -16.68 4.04 12.99
N PRO A 185 -16.90 5.16 12.26
CA PRO A 185 -18.10 5.97 12.45
C PRO A 185 -19.37 5.30 11.91
N LYS A 186 -19.24 4.43 10.90
CA LYS A 186 -20.33 3.74 10.18
C LYS A 186 -20.00 2.27 9.97
N ALA A 187 -20.98 1.46 9.57
CA ALA A 187 -20.72 0.06 9.20
C ALA A 187 -20.11 -0.08 7.78
N ALA A 188 -19.56 -1.27 7.46
CA ALA A 188 -18.93 -1.52 6.16
C ALA A 188 -19.89 -1.33 4.97
N TYR A 189 -21.16 -1.68 5.12
CA TYR A 189 -22.20 -1.48 4.12
C TYR A 189 -22.72 -0.03 4.01
N GLU A 190 -22.13 0.92 4.74
CA GLU A 190 -22.49 2.35 4.78
C GLU A 190 -21.30 3.27 4.43
N LEU A 191 -20.19 2.70 3.94
CA LEU A 191 -18.98 3.45 3.58
C LEU A 191 -19.24 4.38 2.39
N ASP A 192 -20.00 3.93 1.39
CA ASP A 192 -20.49 4.73 0.28
C ASP A 192 -21.96 4.41 -0.02
N LEU A 193 -22.86 5.36 0.22
CA LEU A 193 -24.29 5.23 -0.08
C LEU A 193 -24.66 5.80 -1.47
N THR A 194 -23.69 6.40 -2.16
CA THR A 194 -23.88 7.07 -3.45
C THR A 194 -23.52 6.17 -4.63
N ASP A 195 -22.47 5.35 -4.50
CA ASP A 195 -22.01 4.41 -5.51
C ASP A 195 -21.99 2.98 -4.94
N PRO A 196 -22.97 2.12 -5.30
CA PRO A 196 -23.02 0.73 -4.86
C PRO A 196 -21.77 -0.10 -5.21
N TYR A 197 -21.03 0.29 -6.25
CA TYR A 197 -19.80 -0.39 -6.66
C TYR A 197 -18.59 0.03 -5.79
N ASN A 198 -18.70 1.12 -5.03
CA ASN A 198 -17.69 1.63 -4.09
C ASN A 198 -18.07 1.40 -2.61
N ASN A 199 -18.95 0.44 -2.32
CA ASN A 199 -19.45 0.18 -0.96
C ASN A 199 -19.02 -1.20 -0.43
N GLY A 200 -19.11 -1.42 0.88
CA GLY A 200 -18.69 -2.66 1.52
C GLY A 200 -17.18 -2.89 1.46
N PHE A 201 -16.77 -4.13 1.30
CA PHE A 201 -15.37 -4.54 1.11
C PHE A 201 -14.80 -4.20 -0.27
N LEU A 202 -15.63 -3.71 -1.20
CA LEU A 202 -15.20 -3.19 -2.49
C LEU A 202 -14.93 -1.67 -2.48
N ASN A 203 -15.19 -1.00 -1.35
CA ASN A 203 -14.85 0.41 -1.17
C ASN A 203 -13.35 0.66 -1.41
N GLN A 204 -13.05 1.57 -2.32
CA GLN A 204 -11.69 1.79 -2.82
C GLN A 204 -10.74 2.29 -1.72
N ASP A 205 -11.21 3.15 -0.81
CA ASP A 205 -10.42 3.64 0.34
C ASP A 205 -10.09 2.50 1.31
N PHE A 206 -11.08 1.65 1.62
CA PHE A 206 -10.88 0.44 2.43
C PHE A 206 -9.85 -0.50 1.78
N LEU A 207 -9.93 -0.73 0.47
CA LEU A 207 -8.96 -1.57 -0.26
C LEU A 207 -7.54 -1.01 -0.20
N VAL A 208 -7.37 0.30 -0.44
CA VAL A 208 -6.07 0.97 -0.32
C VAL A 208 -5.55 0.90 1.12
N TRP A 209 -6.43 1.02 2.12
CA TRP A 209 -6.04 0.91 3.53
C TRP A 209 -5.58 -0.50 3.91
N MET A 210 -6.36 -1.53 3.56
CA MET A 210 -6.08 -2.93 3.90
C MET A 210 -4.81 -3.49 3.24
N ARG A 211 -4.30 -2.86 2.17
CA ARG A 211 -2.99 -3.17 1.60
C ARG A 211 -1.87 -2.70 2.54
N ARG A 212 -1.39 -3.62 3.39
CA ARG A 212 -0.27 -3.40 4.32
C ARG A 212 0.96 -2.83 3.62
N SER A 213 1.56 -1.81 4.22
CA SER A 213 2.84 -1.23 3.82
C SER A 213 4.00 -2.03 4.41
N ALA A 214 5.12 -2.13 3.68
CA ALA A 214 6.32 -2.85 4.14
C ALA A 214 7.20 -2.02 5.12
N LEU A 215 6.97 -0.70 5.20
CA LEU A 215 7.75 0.24 5.99
C LEU A 215 6.84 1.01 6.96
N PRO A 216 7.34 1.45 8.13
CA PRO A 216 6.55 2.20 9.11
C PRO A 216 6.19 3.61 8.65
N GLN A 217 7.03 4.23 7.80
CA GLN A 217 6.66 5.41 7.04
C GLN A 217 6.14 4.96 5.68
N PHE A 218 4.89 5.29 5.36
CA PHE A 218 4.25 4.88 4.12
C PHE A 218 3.30 5.95 3.59
N ARG A 219 3.03 5.88 2.28
CA ARG A 219 2.04 6.71 1.59
C ARG A 219 0.95 5.80 1.03
N LYS A 220 -0.29 6.26 1.06
CA LYS A 220 -1.46 5.60 0.48
C LYS A 220 -2.14 6.58 -0.48
N LEU A 221 -2.61 6.11 -1.63
CA LEU A 221 -3.29 6.94 -2.61
C LEU A 221 -4.69 7.27 -2.10
N TYR A 222 -4.97 8.54 -1.83
CA TYR A 222 -6.30 8.98 -1.41
C TYR A 222 -7.19 9.27 -2.64
N ARG A 223 -6.82 10.23 -3.49
CA ARG A 223 -7.64 10.62 -4.66
C ARG A 223 -6.75 10.89 -5.88
N ARG A 224 -7.36 10.85 -7.06
CA ARG A 224 -6.77 11.24 -8.35
C ARG A 224 -7.45 12.52 -8.85
N ILE A 225 -6.77 13.26 -9.72
CA ILE A 225 -7.29 14.48 -10.34
C ILE A 225 -7.16 14.28 -11.85
N THR A 226 -8.25 13.90 -12.50
CA THR A 226 -8.27 13.50 -13.92
C THR A 226 -9.47 14.07 -14.68
N GLU A 227 -10.34 14.84 -14.03
CA GLU A 227 -11.61 15.29 -14.58
C GLU A 227 -11.64 16.80 -14.84
N GLY A 228 -12.44 17.18 -15.86
CA GLY A 228 -12.68 18.57 -16.22
C GLY A 228 -11.42 19.36 -16.57
N ASP A 229 -11.37 20.60 -16.10
CA ASP A 229 -10.30 21.57 -16.38
C ASP A 229 -8.93 21.18 -15.81
N TYR A 230 -8.85 20.11 -15.02
CA TYR A 230 -7.63 19.62 -14.37
C TYR A 230 -7.15 18.27 -14.95
N SER A 231 -7.73 17.82 -16.06
CA SER A 231 -7.38 16.56 -16.73
C SER A 231 -5.92 16.50 -17.22
N ALA A 232 -5.31 17.65 -17.55
CA ALA A 232 -3.89 17.77 -17.88
C ALA A 232 -3.00 18.07 -16.65
N GLY A 233 -3.54 17.99 -15.44
CA GLY A 233 -2.89 18.37 -14.19
C GLY A 233 -3.38 19.69 -13.60
N LEU A 234 -2.79 20.08 -12.46
CA LEU A 234 -3.11 21.34 -11.78
C LEU A 234 -2.33 22.50 -12.41
N PRO A 235 -2.99 23.52 -12.99
CA PRO A 235 -2.30 24.69 -13.52
C PRO A 235 -1.66 25.51 -12.39
N ALA A 236 -0.60 26.25 -12.72
CA ALA A 236 0.06 27.15 -11.77
C ALA A 236 -0.92 28.19 -11.20
N GLY A 237 -0.97 28.32 -9.87
CA GLY A 237 -1.90 29.21 -9.18
C GLY A 237 -1.94 28.96 -7.68
N ASN A 238 -2.78 29.73 -6.99
CA ASN A 238 -2.97 29.59 -5.54
C ASN A 238 -4.03 28.52 -5.24
N TYR A 239 -3.72 27.62 -4.31
CA TYR A 239 -4.62 26.56 -3.87
C TYR A 239 -4.84 26.61 -2.35
N SER A 240 -5.99 26.11 -1.91
CA SER A 240 -6.39 25.98 -0.51
C SER A 240 -6.86 24.54 -0.29
N LEU A 241 -6.20 23.84 0.63
CA LEU A 241 -6.61 22.51 1.10
C LEU A 241 -7.36 22.67 2.42
N THR A 242 -8.61 22.21 2.47
CA THR A 242 -9.35 22.03 3.73
C THR A 242 -9.19 20.57 4.17
N VAL A 243 -8.91 20.36 5.45
CA VAL A 243 -8.77 19.03 6.07
C VAL A 243 -9.79 18.90 7.20
N HIS A 244 -10.61 17.86 7.16
CA HIS A 244 -11.56 17.52 8.22
C HIS A 244 -11.02 16.33 9.02
N TYR A 245 -10.39 16.61 10.15
CA TYR A 245 -9.80 15.59 11.02
C TYR A 245 -10.88 14.74 11.70
N SER A 246 -10.68 13.43 11.66
CA SER A 246 -11.54 12.42 12.28
C SER A 246 -10.74 11.35 13.05
N ILE A 247 -9.39 11.36 13.03
CA ILE A 247 -8.56 10.48 13.90
C ILE A 247 -7.34 11.20 14.50
N LEU A 248 -7.00 10.87 15.75
CA LEU A 248 -6.01 11.59 16.57
C LEU A 248 -4.65 10.84 16.74
N LEU A 249 -4.41 9.75 16.02
CA LEU A 249 -3.38 8.76 16.41
C LEU A 249 -2.31 8.44 15.37
N MET A 250 -2.19 9.18 14.27
CA MET A 250 -1.12 8.98 13.29
C MET A 250 -0.50 10.30 12.83
N LYS A 251 0.83 10.30 12.66
CA LYS A 251 1.51 11.34 11.87
C LYS A 251 1.21 11.11 10.39
N VAL A 252 0.25 11.82 9.84
CA VAL A 252 -0.11 11.75 8.42
C VAL A 252 0.28 13.04 7.71
N LYS A 253 1.04 12.92 6.61
CA LYS A 253 1.36 14.03 5.70
C LYS A 253 0.51 13.91 4.44
N THR A 254 0.08 15.03 3.86
CA THR A 254 -0.50 15.03 2.52
C THR A 254 0.61 15.21 1.49
N HIS A 255 0.52 14.46 0.40
CA HIS A 255 1.41 14.61 -0.73
C HIS A 255 0.57 14.75 -2.00
N LEU A 256 0.62 15.93 -2.62
CA LEU A 256 0.15 16.10 -3.99
C LEU A 256 1.32 15.77 -4.91
N ARG A 257 1.13 14.80 -5.80
CA ARG A 257 2.12 14.38 -6.78
C ARG A 257 1.51 14.54 -8.17
N HIS A 258 2.24 15.21 -9.07
CA HIS A 258 1.98 15.08 -10.50
C HIS A 258 2.55 13.73 -10.95
N GLY A 259 1.73 12.93 -11.63
CA GLY A 259 2.14 11.64 -12.19
C GLY A 259 1.98 11.69 -13.69
N ASP A 260 3.03 11.24 -14.39
CA ASP A 260 3.01 10.93 -15.83
C ASP A 260 2.21 9.63 -16.10
#